data_AF-A0A6G6ZZ44-F1
#
_entry.id   AF-A0A6G6ZZ44-F1
#
_cell.length_a   1.000
_cell.length_b   1.000
_cell.length_c   1.000
_cell.angle_alpha   90.00
_cell.angle_beta   90.00
_cell.angle_gamma   90.00
#
_symmetry.space_group_name_H-M   'P 1'
#
loop_
_entity.id
_entity.type
_entity.pdbx_description
1 polymer ?
#
loop_
_entity_poly.entity_id
_entity_poly.type
_entity_poly.pdbx_seq_one_letter_code
_entity_poly.pdbx_strand_id
1 'polypeptide(L)'
;MKFADFSLNTLDLKLSSLTLVVLYCIGSHSVFADNSQAVNNKHGVANIAVGESLIKTRAKLIRQGWQPIRMHAADSHGYSGVERELAAHKFFDVDACSFDSSRCILFYSRKGTCLRIDTIGEQLNEMTVTRWTEECPDTPTAPGVNPEQKHIDASRPRQR
;
A
#
# COMPACT_ATOMS: atom_id res chain seq x y z
N MET A 1 -41.11 48.22 -11.02
CA MET A 1 -39.84 48.45 -10.30
C MET A 1 -39.49 47.21 -9.49
N LYS A 2 -38.18 46.92 -9.42
CA LYS A 2 -37.42 45.89 -8.67
C LYS A 2 -38.04 45.42 -7.34
N PHE A 3 -38.19 44.10 -7.11
CA PHE A 3 -37.23 43.09 -6.58
C PHE A 3 -37.06 43.08 -5.05
N ALA A 4 -37.01 41.84 -4.53
CA ALA A 4 -36.25 41.34 -3.38
C ALA A 4 -36.89 41.35 -1.98
N ASP A 5 -37.41 40.17 -1.62
CA ASP A 5 -36.91 39.23 -0.60
C ASP A 5 -36.17 39.70 0.67
N PHE A 6 -36.54 38.99 1.74
CA PHE A 6 -35.76 38.53 2.90
C PHE A 6 -35.15 39.56 3.86
N SER A 7 -35.71 39.62 5.07
CA SER A 7 -34.92 39.92 6.27
C SER A 7 -35.52 39.23 7.49
N LEU A 8 -34.83 38.18 7.96
CA LEU A 8 -34.93 37.69 9.34
C LEU A 8 -34.55 38.85 10.27
N ASN A 9 -35.44 39.23 11.19
CA ASN A 9 -35.09 40.07 12.32
C ASN A 9 -35.59 39.44 13.62
N THR A 10 -34.64 38.85 14.34
CA THR A 10 -34.27 39.17 15.73
C THR A 10 -35.38 39.50 16.75
N LEU A 11 -35.41 38.63 17.78
CA LEU A 11 -35.65 38.92 19.21
C LEU A 11 -37.09 39.26 19.64
N ASP A 12 -37.71 38.32 20.35
CA ASP A 12 -38.39 38.67 21.59
C ASP A 12 -37.93 37.73 22.71
N LEU A 13 -37.42 38.35 23.75
CA LEU A 13 -36.68 37.78 24.86
C LEU A 13 -37.63 37.81 26.06
N LYS A 14 -38.18 36.66 26.47
CA LYS A 14 -38.77 36.56 27.81
C LYS A 14 -37.93 35.64 28.67
N LEU A 15 -37.12 36.32 29.46
CA LEU A 15 -36.22 35.86 30.51
C LEU A 15 -36.91 34.96 31.55
N SER A 16 -36.09 34.17 32.25
CA SER A 16 -36.34 33.41 33.50
C SER A 16 -36.49 31.92 33.23
N SER A 17 -35.64 31.01 33.72
CA SER A 17 -34.69 31.03 34.84
C SER A 17 -33.76 29.82 34.70
N LEU A 18 -32.50 29.97 35.15
CA LEU A 18 -31.50 28.89 35.25
C LEU A 18 -32.08 27.59 35.82
N THR A 19 -31.94 26.48 35.10
CA THR A 19 -31.71 25.14 35.68
C THR A 19 -31.20 24.17 34.61
N LEU A 20 -29.97 23.68 34.80
CA LEU A 20 -29.52 22.30 34.52
C LEU A 20 -29.75 21.79 33.08
N VAL A 21 -28.77 21.83 32.17
CA VAL A 21 -27.63 20.89 32.08
C VAL A 21 -27.88 19.61 32.88
N VAL A 22 -27.79 18.46 32.22
CA VAL A 22 -27.97 17.07 32.70
C VAL A 22 -29.33 16.47 32.32
N LEU A 23 -29.25 15.29 31.70
CA LEU A 23 -30.30 14.37 31.26
C LEU A 23 -30.89 14.62 29.85
N TYR A 24 -30.12 14.20 28.85
CA TYR A 24 -30.69 13.29 27.84
C TYR A 24 -29.62 12.35 27.26
N CYS A 25 -28.90 11.63 28.15
CA CYS A 25 -28.09 10.47 27.78
C CYS A 25 -28.94 9.19 27.86
N ILE A 26 -30.01 9.12 27.06
CA ILE A 26 -30.63 7.82 26.76
C ILE A 26 -29.84 7.26 25.58
N GLY A 27 -28.76 6.55 25.92
CA GLY A 27 -27.94 5.82 24.98
C GLY A 27 -28.74 4.67 24.38
N SER A 28 -29.03 4.76 23.09
CA SER A 28 -29.37 3.60 22.28
C SER A 28 -28.14 2.70 22.22
N HIS A 29 -28.12 1.63 23.03
CA HIS A 29 -27.20 0.52 22.79
C HIS A 29 -27.66 -0.23 21.54
N SER A 30 -27.27 0.24 20.36
CA SER A 30 -27.36 -0.59 19.15
C SER A 30 -26.25 -1.63 19.22
N VAL A 31 -26.65 -2.85 19.58
CA VAL A 31 -25.93 -4.11 19.42
C VAL A 31 -25.41 -4.24 17.98
N PHE A 32 -24.18 -4.75 17.86
CA PHE A 32 -23.39 -4.95 16.66
C PHE A 32 -24.18 -5.45 15.45
N ALA A 33 -24.00 -4.77 14.31
CA ALA A 33 -23.81 -5.47 13.06
C ALA A 33 -22.37 -5.17 12.65
N ASP A 34 -21.52 -6.20 12.74
CA ASP A 34 -20.24 -6.25 12.07
C ASP A 34 -20.51 -6.06 10.58
N ASN A 35 -20.45 -4.81 10.13
CA ASN A 35 -20.50 -4.48 8.72
C ASN A 35 -19.12 -4.75 8.15
N SER A 36 -18.66 -5.99 8.29
CA SER A 36 -17.63 -6.57 7.45
C SER A 36 -18.28 -6.77 6.09
N GLN A 37 -18.54 -5.64 5.41
CA GLN A 37 -18.72 -5.63 3.97
C GLN A 37 -17.47 -6.28 3.44
N ALA A 38 -17.60 -7.52 3.00
CA ALA A 38 -16.65 -8.14 2.09
C ALA A 38 -16.55 -7.19 0.90
N VAL A 39 -15.57 -6.28 0.98
CA VAL A 39 -15.19 -5.40 -0.11
C VAL A 39 -14.95 -6.32 -1.27
N ASN A 40 -15.72 -6.16 -2.34
CA ASN A 40 -15.59 -6.93 -3.57
C ASN A 40 -14.09 -6.97 -3.94
N ASN A 41 -13.45 -8.11 -3.65
CA ASN A 41 -11.99 -8.23 -3.49
C ASN A 41 -11.26 -8.26 -4.84
N LYS A 42 -11.84 -7.64 -5.88
CA LYS A 42 -11.21 -7.50 -7.19
C LYS A 42 -10.02 -6.54 -7.17
N HIS A 43 -9.87 -5.75 -6.10
CA HIS A 43 -8.85 -4.72 -6.01
C HIS A 43 -7.88 -4.85 -4.80
N GLY A 44 -8.07 -5.87 -3.94
CA GLY A 44 -7.22 -6.12 -2.77
C GLY A 44 -7.05 -4.93 -1.79
N VAL A 45 -6.12 -5.07 -0.85
CA VAL A 45 -5.90 -4.13 0.29
C VAL A 45 -5.39 -2.74 -0.15
N ALA A 46 -4.86 -2.63 -1.38
CA ALA A 46 -4.35 -1.39 -1.96
C ALA A 46 -5.25 -0.78 -3.05
N ASN A 47 -6.42 -1.38 -3.30
CA ASN A 47 -7.33 -1.01 -4.38
C ASN A 47 -6.65 -1.04 -5.77
N ILE A 48 -5.74 -1.97 -6.05
CA ILE A 48 -5.00 -2.05 -7.33
C ILE A 48 -5.90 -2.72 -8.38
N ALA A 49 -5.76 -2.37 -9.66
CA ALA A 49 -6.45 -3.06 -10.74
C ALA A 49 -5.47 -3.73 -11.70
N VAL A 50 -5.87 -4.87 -12.28
CA VAL A 50 -5.15 -5.49 -13.39
C VAL A 50 -5.17 -4.53 -14.58
N GLY A 51 -4.04 -4.37 -15.27
CA GLY A 51 -3.86 -3.44 -16.38
C GLY A 51 -3.56 -1.99 -15.94
N GLU A 52 -3.54 -1.69 -14.63
CA GLU A 52 -3.17 -0.35 -14.16
C GLU A 52 -1.67 -0.10 -14.44
N SER A 53 -1.32 1.11 -14.89
CA SER A 53 0.08 1.51 -15.12
C SER A 53 0.90 1.41 -13.84
N LEU A 54 2.13 0.91 -13.93
CA LEU A 54 3.05 0.80 -12.80
C LEU A 54 3.29 2.17 -12.13
N ILE A 55 3.49 3.23 -12.92
CA ILE A 55 3.71 4.60 -12.41
C ILE A 55 2.51 5.06 -11.60
N LYS A 56 1.29 4.89 -12.14
CA LYS A 56 0.04 5.27 -11.46
C LYS A 56 -0.16 4.47 -10.17
N THR A 57 0.11 3.18 -10.23
CA THR A 57 0.00 2.26 -9.09
C THR A 57 0.99 2.64 -7.99
N ARG A 58 2.27 2.88 -8.32
CA ARG A 58 3.29 3.32 -7.34
C ARG A 58 2.86 4.61 -6.66
N ALA A 59 2.43 5.61 -7.43
CA ALA A 59 1.98 6.88 -6.85
C ALA A 59 0.78 6.68 -5.91
N LYS A 60 -0.16 5.80 -6.26
CA LYS A 60 -1.31 5.44 -5.42
C LYS A 60 -0.88 4.76 -4.12
N LEU A 61 0.04 3.80 -4.20
CA LEU A 61 0.58 3.08 -3.05
C LEU A 61 1.28 4.02 -2.06
N ILE A 62 2.15 4.88 -2.56
CA ILE A 62 2.85 5.88 -1.74
C ILE A 62 1.85 6.79 -1.02
N ARG A 63 0.80 7.27 -1.71
CA ARG A 63 -0.27 8.07 -1.09
C ARG A 63 -1.04 7.32 0.00
N GLN A 64 -1.15 6.00 -0.11
CA GLN A 64 -1.80 5.13 0.87
C GLN A 64 -0.86 4.67 2.01
N GLY A 65 0.37 5.19 2.04
CA GLY A 65 1.37 4.89 3.07
C GLY A 65 2.12 3.57 2.87
N TRP A 66 2.05 2.97 1.68
CA TRP A 66 2.93 1.86 1.32
C TRP A 66 4.32 2.36 0.99
N GLN A 67 5.34 1.70 1.53
CA GLN A 67 6.74 2.02 1.35
C GLN A 67 7.41 0.98 0.44
N PRO A 68 8.09 1.40 -0.65
CA PRO A 68 8.86 0.47 -1.47
C PRO A 68 9.98 -0.19 -0.64
N ILE A 69 10.09 -1.52 -0.71
CA ILE A 69 11.15 -2.27 -0.04
C ILE A 69 12.32 -2.37 -1.01
N ARG A 70 13.47 -1.78 -0.67
CA ARG A 70 14.68 -1.94 -1.49
C ARG A 70 15.16 -3.39 -1.41
N MET A 71 15.20 -4.09 -2.55
CA MET A 71 15.58 -5.50 -2.63
C MET A 71 17.09 -5.69 -2.76
N HIS A 72 17.69 -4.97 -3.72
CA HIS A 72 19.13 -5.03 -4.00
C HIS A 72 19.87 -3.91 -3.27
N ALA A 73 20.24 -4.18 -2.02
CA ALA A 73 20.93 -3.22 -1.15
C ALA A 73 22.44 -3.10 -1.42
N ALA A 74 23.03 -4.09 -2.09
CA ALA A 74 24.45 -4.10 -2.42
C ALA A 74 24.69 -3.54 -3.83
N ASP A 75 25.64 -2.61 -3.94
CA ASP A 75 26.02 -1.95 -5.20
C ASP A 75 26.61 -2.91 -6.25
N SER A 76 26.88 -4.17 -5.88
CA SER A 76 27.35 -5.23 -6.78
C SER A 76 26.22 -5.93 -7.54
N HIS A 77 24.95 -5.62 -7.27
CA HIS A 77 23.85 -6.20 -8.05
C HIS A 77 23.80 -5.57 -9.44
N GLY A 78 24.21 -6.34 -10.45
CA GLY A 78 24.21 -5.92 -11.84
C GLY A 78 22.80 -5.94 -12.43
N TYR A 79 22.13 -4.79 -12.44
CA TYR A 79 20.85 -4.66 -13.13
C TYR A 79 21.01 -4.91 -14.63
N SER A 80 20.14 -5.74 -15.20
CA SER A 80 20.13 -6.06 -16.63
C SER A 80 18.73 -6.00 -17.23
N GLY A 81 18.62 -5.96 -18.56
CA GLY A 81 17.32 -5.95 -19.25
C GLY A 81 16.35 -4.89 -18.71
N VAL A 82 15.14 -5.32 -18.36
CA VAL A 82 14.07 -4.47 -17.79
C VAL A 82 14.41 -3.96 -16.39
N GLU A 83 15.18 -4.70 -15.60
CA GLU A 83 15.59 -4.24 -14.26
C GLU A 83 16.49 -3.00 -14.36
N ARG A 84 17.34 -2.94 -15.40
CA ARG A 84 18.19 -1.77 -15.67
C ARG A 84 17.38 -0.54 -16.01
N GLU A 85 16.31 -0.70 -16.81
CA GLU A 85 15.35 0.36 -17.11
C GLU A 85 14.70 0.88 -15.82
N LEU A 86 14.16 -0.03 -14.99
CA LEU A 86 13.56 0.31 -13.70
C LEU A 86 14.54 1.01 -12.75
N ALA A 87 15.78 0.51 -12.64
CA ALA A 87 16.82 1.09 -11.80
C ALA A 87 17.25 2.49 -12.27
N ALA A 88 17.32 2.73 -13.58
CA ALA A 88 17.60 4.06 -14.14
C ALA A 88 16.52 5.08 -13.71
N HIS A 89 15.29 4.62 -13.50
CA HIS A 89 14.17 5.40 -12.97
C HIS A 89 13.99 5.31 -11.44
N LYS A 90 14.98 4.78 -10.72
CA LYS A 90 15.03 4.67 -9.24
C LYS A 90 13.97 3.73 -8.63
N PHE A 91 13.52 2.73 -9.39
CA PHE A 91 12.71 1.62 -8.87
C PHE A 91 13.65 0.54 -8.30
N PHE A 92 14.14 0.77 -7.08
CA PHE A 92 15.01 -0.20 -6.37
C PHE A 92 14.22 -1.26 -5.59
N ASP A 93 12.91 -1.20 -5.68
CA ASP A 93 11.96 -2.16 -5.13
C ASP A 93 11.70 -3.37 -6.03
N VAL A 94 12.32 -3.40 -7.20
CA VAL A 94 12.34 -4.57 -8.08
C VAL A 94 13.18 -5.68 -7.45
N ASP A 95 12.59 -6.87 -7.32
CA ASP A 95 13.26 -8.08 -6.85
C ASP A 95 13.92 -8.83 -8.02
N ALA A 96 13.12 -9.20 -9.01
CA ALA A 96 13.60 -9.84 -10.22
C ALA A 96 12.67 -9.54 -11.40
N CYS A 97 13.25 -9.52 -12.61
CA CYS A 97 12.50 -9.57 -13.86
C CYS A 97 12.83 -10.83 -14.67
N SER A 98 11.78 -11.50 -15.17
CA SER A 98 11.90 -12.57 -16.16
C SER A 98 12.36 -12.00 -17.49
N PHE A 99 13.45 -12.56 -18.05
CA PHE A 99 14.00 -12.16 -19.34
C PHE A 99 13.07 -12.51 -20.51
N ASP A 100 12.39 -13.65 -20.46
CA ASP A 100 11.58 -14.15 -21.58
C ASP A 100 10.18 -13.53 -21.66
N SER A 101 9.65 -13.09 -20.52
CA SER A 101 8.26 -12.62 -20.44
C SER A 101 8.13 -11.16 -20.01
N SER A 102 9.25 -10.47 -19.79
CA SER A 102 9.31 -9.08 -19.31
C SER A 102 8.42 -8.84 -18.09
N ARG A 103 8.34 -9.85 -17.21
CA ARG A 103 7.55 -9.80 -15.98
C ARG A 103 8.44 -9.44 -14.82
N CYS A 104 8.10 -8.40 -14.07
CA CYS A 104 8.88 -7.95 -12.93
C CYS A 104 8.09 -8.07 -11.63
N ILE A 105 8.81 -8.31 -10.54
CA ILE A 105 8.26 -8.44 -9.19
C ILE A 105 8.72 -7.25 -8.38
N LEU A 106 7.80 -6.55 -7.73
CA LEU A 106 8.10 -5.41 -6.86
C LEU A 106 7.48 -5.61 -5.47
N PHE A 107 8.17 -5.16 -4.43
CA PHE A 107 7.71 -5.30 -3.05
C PHE A 107 7.48 -3.97 -2.35
N TYR A 108 6.40 -3.92 -1.57
CA TYR A 108 6.01 -2.81 -0.73
C TYR A 108 5.69 -3.30 0.68
N SER A 109 5.84 -2.43 1.68
CA SER A 109 5.45 -2.70 3.06
C SER A 109 4.58 -1.58 3.63
N ARG A 110 3.67 -1.93 4.55
CA ARG A 110 2.89 -0.98 5.33
C ARG A 110 2.49 -1.62 6.65
N LYS A 111 2.96 -1.04 7.76
CA LYS A 111 2.56 -1.43 9.13
C LYS A 111 2.64 -2.95 9.40
N GLY A 112 3.71 -3.60 8.94
CA GLY A 112 3.91 -5.05 9.12
C GLY A 112 3.23 -5.95 8.07
N THR A 113 2.45 -5.38 7.15
CA THR A 113 1.93 -6.08 5.97
C THR A 113 2.87 -5.87 4.78
N CYS A 114 3.14 -6.93 4.01
CA CYS A 114 3.85 -6.84 2.74
C CYS A 114 2.88 -6.91 1.57
N LEU A 115 3.29 -6.35 0.44
CA LEU A 115 2.55 -6.39 -0.81
C LEU A 115 3.54 -6.66 -1.94
N ARG A 116 3.34 -7.81 -2.57
CA ARG A 116 3.99 -8.19 -3.82
C ARG A 116 3.15 -7.73 -4.99
N ILE A 117 3.77 -7.12 -5.98
CA ILE A 117 3.14 -6.69 -7.23
C ILE A 117 3.89 -7.31 -8.40
N ASP A 118 3.17 -8.07 -9.22
CA ASP A 118 3.72 -8.60 -10.47
C ASP A 118 3.28 -7.70 -11.63
N THR A 119 4.24 -7.28 -12.45
CA THR A 119 4.01 -6.43 -13.62
C THR A 119 4.45 -7.12 -14.90
N ILE A 120 4.05 -6.56 -16.05
CA ILE A 120 4.56 -6.95 -17.36
C ILE A 120 4.82 -5.70 -18.21
N GLY A 121 5.93 -5.71 -18.96
CA GLY A 121 6.32 -4.68 -19.92
C GLY A 121 7.82 -4.44 -19.93
N GLU A 122 8.35 -3.96 -21.05
CA GLU A 122 9.80 -3.74 -21.22
C GLU A 122 10.22 -2.31 -20.86
N GLN A 123 9.37 -1.34 -21.14
CA GLN A 123 9.59 0.08 -20.87
C GLN A 123 8.71 0.55 -19.72
N LEU A 124 9.24 1.37 -18.82
CA LEU A 124 8.53 1.82 -17.61
C LEU A 124 7.13 2.42 -17.91
N ASN A 125 7.00 3.15 -19.01
CA ASN A 125 5.75 3.82 -19.39
C ASN A 125 4.67 2.85 -19.91
N GLU A 126 5.08 1.67 -20.37
CA GLU A 126 4.20 0.63 -20.93
C GLU A 126 3.91 -0.48 -19.90
N MET A 127 4.66 -0.50 -18.78
CA MET A 127 4.48 -1.51 -17.74
C MET A 127 3.12 -1.41 -17.04
N THR A 128 2.47 -2.56 -16.93
CA THR A 128 1.15 -2.69 -16.29
C THR A 128 1.17 -3.76 -15.21
N VAL A 129 0.30 -3.59 -14.20
CA VAL A 129 0.11 -4.57 -13.13
C VAL A 129 -0.68 -5.76 -13.64
N THR A 130 -0.21 -6.96 -13.36
CA THR A 130 -0.89 -8.21 -13.73
C THR A 130 -1.48 -8.93 -12.53
N ARG A 131 -0.84 -8.85 -11.36
CA ARG A 131 -1.26 -9.50 -10.11
C ARG A 131 -0.70 -8.77 -8.91
N TRP A 132 -1.33 -8.95 -7.75
CA TRP A 132 -0.78 -8.57 -6.45
C TRP A 132 -1.15 -9.61 -5.38
N THR A 133 -0.29 -9.77 -4.38
CA THR A 133 -0.54 -10.65 -3.21
C THR A 133 0.10 -10.08 -1.94
N GLU A 134 -0.40 -10.50 -0.78
CA GLU A 134 0.15 -10.12 0.53
C GLU A 134 1.34 -11.01 0.92
N GLU A 135 2.30 -11.15 0.01
CA GLU A 135 3.52 -11.93 0.20
C GLU A 135 4.68 -10.99 0.59
N CYS A 136 5.48 -11.42 1.57
CA CYS A 136 6.72 -10.75 1.93
C CYS A 136 7.90 -11.29 1.10
N PRO A 137 8.94 -10.47 0.88
CA PRO A 137 10.17 -10.98 0.29
C PRO A 137 10.83 -12.02 1.20
N ASP A 138 11.35 -13.11 0.62
CA ASP A 138 11.98 -14.22 1.37
C ASP A 138 13.22 -13.78 2.18
N THR A 139 13.86 -12.71 1.75
CA THR A 139 14.88 -11.99 2.51
C THR A 139 14.59 -10.50 2.41
N PRO A 140 14.08 -9.87 3.48
CA PRO A 140 14.26 -8.44 3.63
C PRO A 140 15.76 -8.24 3.78
N THR A 141 16.43 -7.64 2.81
CA THR A 141 17.83 -7.25 2.98
C THR A 141 17.88 -6.11 4.01
N ALA A 142 17.73 -6.46 5.29
CA ALA A 142 18.26 -5.65 6.36
C ALA A 142 19.74 -5.42 6.03
N PRO A 143 20.25 -4.18 6.12
CA PRO A 143 21.66 -3.93 5.90
C PRO A 143 22.48 -4.84 6.83
N GLY A 144 23.18 -5.83 6.27
CA GLY A 144 24.10 -6.71 7.01
C GLY A 144 23.77 -8.21 7.08
N VAL A 145 22.71 -8.72 6.44
CA VAL A 145 22.52 -10.19 6.35
C VAL A 145 23.05 -10.70 5.01
N ASN A 146 24.19 -11.39 5.05
CA ASN A 146 24.79 -12.05 3.89
C ASN A 146 24.05 -13.39 3.59
N PRO A 147 23.44 -13.56 2.40
CA PRO A 147 22.74 -14.80 2.02
C PRO A 147 23.65 -16.05 1.97
N GLU A 148 24.96 -15.86 1.79
CA GLU A 148 25.95 -16.93 1.63
C GLU A 148 26.06 -17.87 2.86
N GLN A 149 25.66 -17.40 4.05
CA GLN A 149 25.85 -18.18 5.28
C GLN A 149 24.81 -19.30 5.47
N LYS A 150 23.66 -19.26 4.77
CA LYS A 150 22.59 -20.26 4.96
C LYS A 150 22.92 -21.61 4.31
N HIS A 151 23.78 -21.66 3.30
CA HIS A 151 24.10 -22.91 2.60
C HIS A 151 25.22 -23.72 3.27
N ILE A 152 26.09 -23.05 4.04
CA ILE A 152 27.24 -23.71 4.69
C ILE A 152 26.81 -24.47 5.96
N ASP A 153 25.76 -24.03 6.65
CA ASP A 153 25.35 -24.64 7.94
C ASP A 153 24.59 -25.97 7.78
N ALA A 154 24.00 -26.23 6.60
CA ALA A 154 23.34 -27.50 6.30
C ALA A 154 24.31 -28.66 5.98
N SER A 155 25.60 -28.37 5.79
CA SER A 155 26.60 -29.35 5.33
C SER A 155 27.54 -29.85 6.44
N ARG A 156 27.41 -29.37 7.69
CA ARG A 156 28.29 -29.81 8.79
C ARG A 156 27.75 -31.11 9.39
N PRO A 157 28.44 -32.26 9.27
CA PRO A 157 28.05 -33.46 9.99
C PRO A 157 28.15 -33.18 11.50
N ARG A 158 27.08 -33.54 12.22
CA ARG A 158 27.00 -33.49 13.68
C ARG A 158 28.03 -34.48 14.24
N GLN A 159 29.23 -34.01 14.55
CA GLN A 159 30.21 -34.84 15.26
C GLN A 159 29.59 -35.31 16.58
N ARG A 160 29.68 -36.61 16.80
CA ARG A 160 29.14 -37.34 17.94
C ARG A 160 30.30 -37.78 18.82
#